data_AF-A0AAX3MAM6-F1
#
_entry.id   AF-A0AAX3MAM6-F1
#
_cell.length_a   1.000
_cell.length_b   1.000
_cell.length_c   1.000
_cell.angle_alpha   90.00
_cell.angle_beta   90.00
_cell.angle_gamma   90.00
#
_symmetry.space_group_name_H-M   'P 1'
#
loop_
_entity.id
_entity.type
_entity.pdbx_description
1 polymer ?
#
loop_
_entity_poly.entity_id
_entity_poly.type
_entity_poly.pdbx_seq_one_letter_code
_entity_poly.pdbx_strand_id
1 'polypeptide(L)'
;MKKILLSILLLFTLVACGNLETYHTPSALKKGQKTVRLINFPVDFEGRVTKDLEKKGWDVYAVKSGNQSIEVRLYNLKLDILGYGTGYLKFVDLRTGKEIARYSFKIADPDDVQKKIIDVLESLPGA
;
A
#
# COMPACT_ATOMS: atom_id res chain seq x y z
N MET A 1 3.68 -37.62 -12.33
CA MET A 1 2.42 -37.07 -11.75
C MET A 1 2.65 -36.11 -10.58
N LYS A 2 3.49 -36.42 -9.58
CA LYS A 2 3.77 -35.49 -8.46
C LYS A 2 4.38 -34.13 -8.87
N LYS A 3 5.29 -34.12 -9.85
CA LYS A 3 5.98 -32.89 -10.29
C LYS A 3 5.05 -31.90 -11.02
N ILE A 4 4.14 -32.41 -11.86
CA ILE A 4 3.17 -31.58 -12.60
C ILE A 4 2.14 -30.97 -11.64
N LEU A 5 1.67 -31.74 -10.65
CA LEU A 5 0.77 -31.21 -9.62
C LEU A 5 1.44 -30.14 -8.76
N LEU A 6 2.73 -30.33 -8.42
CA LEU A 6 3.51 -29.35 -7.67
C LEU A 6 3.77 -28.08 -8.51
N SER A 7 4.02 -28.22 -9.81
CA SER A 7 4.17 -27.07 -10.72
C SER A 7 2.87 -26.30 -10.92
N ILE A 8 1.72 -26.98 -11.00
CA ILE A 8 0.39 -26.33 -11.05
C ILE A 8 0.08 -25.64 -9.72
N LEU A 9 0.36 -26.29 -8.59
CA LEU A 9 0.21 -25.69 -7.27
C LEU A 9 1.14 -24.49 -7.07
N LEU A 10 2.38 -24.54 -7.55
CA LEU A 10 3.30 -23.40 -7.56
C LEU A 10 2.82 -22.26 -8.47
N LEU A 11 2.18 -22.58 -9.59
CA LEU A 11 1.58 -21.59 -10.50
C LEU A 11 0.43 -20.82 -9.82
N PHE A 12 -0.29 -21.47 -8.90
CA PHE A 12 -1.30 -20.83 -8.07
C PHE A 12 -0.71 -20.05 -6.88
N THR A 13 0.48 -20.39 -6.38
CA THR A 13 1.13 -19.65 -5.27
C THR A 13 1.77 -18.32 -5.67
N LEU A 14 1.92 -18.04 -6.97
CA LEU A 14 2.54 -16.81 -7.48
C LEU A 14 1.54 -15.67 -7.77
N VAL A 15 0.24 -15.89 -7.54
CA VAL A 15 -0.77 -14.88 -7.79
C VAL A 15 -1.08 -14.09 -6.51
N ALA A 16 -0.06 -13.43 -5.95
CA ALA A 16 -0.32 -12.11 -5.37
C ALA A 16 -0.56 -11.22 -6.58
N CYS A 17 -1.84 -11.00 -6.94
CA CYS A 17 -2.22 -10.47 -8.25
C CYS A 17 -2.04 -8.95 -8.32
N GLY A 18 -0.85 -8.45 -7.99
CA GLY A 18 -0.52 -7.04 -8.06
C GLY A 18 0.92 -6.74 -8.44
N ASN A 19 1.09 -5.65 -9.18
CA ASN A 19 2.38 -5.20 -9.69
C ASN A 19 2.74 -3.86 -9.03
N LEU A 20 3.92 -3.81 -8.41
CA LEU A 20 4.49 -2.57 -7.88
C LEU A 20 5.40 -1.96 -8.94
N GLU A 21 5.02 -0.78 -9.43
CA GLU A 21 5.85 0.06 -10.28
C GLU A 21 6.43 1.19 -9.42
N THR A 22 7.75 1.36 -9.44
CA THR A 22 8.45 2.44 -8.74
C THR A 22 8.90 3.50 -9.74
N TYR A 23 8.56 4.77 -9.50
CA TYR A 23 8.88 5.87 -10.41
C TYR A 23 9.93 6.82 -9.83
N HIS A 24 9.87 7.08 -8.53
CA HIS A 24 10.79 8.01 -7.88
C HIS A 24 11.16 7.51 -6.49
N THR A 25 12.46 7.51 -6.18
CA THR A 25 12.93 7.33 -4.81
C THR A 25 12.95 8.68 -4.11
N PRO A 26 12.12 8.90 -3.06
CA PRO A 26 12.11 10.17 -2.36
C PRO A 26 13.39 10.36 -1.55
N SER A 27 13.73 11.61 -1.24
CA SER A 27 14.79 11.90 -0.28
C SER A 27 14.41 11.39 1.11
N ALA A 28 15.42 11.06 1.93
CA ALA A 28 15.17 10.47 3.24
C ALA A 28 14.23 11.32 4.11
N LEU A 29 13.31 10.64 4.80
CA LEU A 29 12.45 11.23 5.80
C LEU A 29 13.30 11.66 7.00
N LYS A 30 13.05 12.88 7.47
CA LYS A 30 13.66 13.41 8.68
C LYS A 30 12.75 13.14 9.89
N LYS A 31 13.29 13.36 11.09
CA LYS A 31 12.50 13.34 12.34
C LYS A 31 11.27 14.26 12.19
N GLY A 32 10.09 13.74 12.51
CA GLY A 32 8.80 14.46 12.35
C GLY A 32 8.22 14.43 10.93
N GLN A 33 8.88 13.77 9.96
CA GLN A 33 8.35 13.57 8.60
C GLN A 33 7.81 12.15 8.38
N LYS A 34 7.82 11.30 9.40
CA LYS A 34 7.18 9.98 9.36
C LYS A 34 5.66 10.13 9.49
N THR A 35 5.08 10.89 8.57
CA THR A 35 3.68 11.31 8.54
C THR A 35 3.05 10.86 7.23
N VAL A 36 1.91 10.17 7.31
CA VAL A 36 1.24 9.61 6.13
C VAL A 36 -0.25 9.92 6.13
N ARG A 37 -0.76 10.27 4.95
CA ARG A 37 -2.17 10.50 4.69
C ARG A 37 -2.76 9.32 3.95
N LEU A 38 -3.82 8.73 4.48
CA LEU A 38 -4.57 7.66 3.82
C LEU A 38 -5.82 8.25 3.17
N ILE A 39 -6.07 7.96 1.90
CA ILE A 39 -7.19 8.54 1.16
C ILE A 39 -8.00 7.52 0.37
N ASN A 40 -9.32 7.66 0.47
CA ASN A 40 -10.35 6.85 -0.21
C ASN A 40 -10.33 5.37 0.20
N PHE A 41 -9.97 5.08 1.45
CA PHE A 41 -10.04 3.73 1.99
C PHE A 41 -11.41 3.48 2.67
N PRO A 42 -11.94 2.25 2.61
CA PRO A 42 -13.02 1.84 3.51
C PRO A 42 -12.59 2.00 4.97
N VAL A 43 -13.51 2.43 5.84
CA VAL A 43 -13.20 2.78 7.25
C VAL A 43 -12.50 1.64 8.01
N ASP A 44 -12.99 0.42 7.89
CA ASP A 44 -12.41 -0.74 8.58
C ASP A 44 -10.99 -1.07 8.08
N PHE A 45 -10.76 -0.89 6.78
CA PHE A 45 -9.45 -1.07 6.18
C PHE A 45 -8.48 0.01 6.68
N GLU A 46 -8.90 1.28 6.62
CA GLU A 46 -8.12 2.42 7.10
C GLU A 46 -7.73 2.24 8.58
N GLY A 47 -8.68 1.84 9.43
CA GLY A 47 -8.42 1.63 10.86
C GLY A 47 -7.37 0.56 11.15
N ARG A 48 -7.28 -0.52 10.34
CA ARG A 48 -6.24 -1.54 10.49
C ARG A 48 -4.87 -1.05 10.04
N VAL A 49 -4.80 -0.44 8.85
CA VAL A 49 -3.55 0.15 8.33
C VAL A 49 -3.01 1.20 9.29
N THR A 50 -3.87 2.07 9.82
CA THR A 50 -3.51 3.09 10.81
C THR A 50 -2.85 2.46 12.04
N LYS A 51 -3.50 1.46 12.66
CA LYS A 51 -2.95 0.80 13.85
C LYS A 51 -1.56 0.20 13.60
N ASP A 52 -1.34 -0.40 12.44
CA ASP A 52 -0.05 -1.04 12.15
C ASP A 52 1.04 -0.03 11.79
N LEU A 53 0.68 1.09 11.15
CA LEU A 53 1.59 2.20 10.89
C LEU A 53 1.98 2.94 12.20
N GLU A 54 1.03 3.19 13.09
CA GLU A 54 1.28 3.84 14.38
C GLU A 54 2.21 3.01 15.26
N LYS A 55 2.06 1.67 15.30
CA LYS A 55 3.01 0.77 15.98
C LYS A 55 4.43 0.89 15.43
N LYS A 56 4.57 1.31 14.18
CA LYS A 56 5.85 1.53 13.50
C LYS A 56 6.34 2.98 13.63
N GLY A 57 5.63 3.83 14.38
CA GLY A 57 6.01 5.22 14.62
C GLY A 57 5.63 6.19 13.50
N TRP A 58 4.69 5.81 12.64
CA TRP A 58 4.06 6.76 11.71
C TRP A 58 2.93 7.52 12.39
N ASP A 59 2.86 8.83 12.14
CA ASP A 59 1.66 9.63 12.41
C ASP A 59 0.72 9.54 11.20
N VAL A 60 -0.48 9.02 11.40
CA VAL A 60 -1.44 8.76 10.32
C VAL A 60 -2.58 9.78 10.32
N TYR A 61 -2.93 10.28 9.15
CA TYR A 61 -3.95 11.32 8.98
C TYR A 61 -5.04 10.89 7.98
N ALA A 62 -6.30 11.01 8.39
CA ALA A 62 -7.46 10.85 7.51
C ALA A 62 -7.82 12.14 6.75
N VAL A 63 -7.53 13.30 7.33
CA VAL A 63 -7.83 14.63 6.79
C VAL A 63 -6.56 15.41 6.44
N LYS A 64 -6.66 16.34 5.48
CA LYS A 64 -5.53 17.19 5.09
C LYS A 64 -5.26 18.20 6.20
N SER A 65 -4.04 18.23 6.74
CA SER A 65 -3.63 19.19 7.78
C SER A 65 -2.31 19.89 7.51
N GLY A 66 -1.72 19.72 6.33
CA GLY A 66 -0.53 20.46 5.87
C GLY A 66 0.82 19.88 6.34
N ASN A 67 0.81 18.97 7.31
CA ASN A 67 2.02 18.37 7.89
C ASN A 67 2.32 16.94 7.38
N GLN A 68 1.56 16.46 6.39
CA GLN A 68 1.74 15.11 5.84
C GLN A 68 2.88 15.06 4.81
N SER A 69 3.77 14.09 4.96
CA SER A 69 4.93 13.93 4.08
C SER A 69 4.63 12.96 2.94
N ILE A 70 3.85 11.92 3.21
CA ILE A 70 3.47 10.92 2.20
C ILE A 70 1.94 10.87 2.09
N GLU A 71 1.41 10.73 0.88
CA GLU A 71 0.01 10.36 0.65
C GLU A 71 -0.05 8.98 0.01
N VAL A 72 -0.88 8.11 0.57
CA VAL A 72 -1.29 6.85 -0.05
C VAL A 72 -2.76 6.99 -0.39
N ARG A 73 -3.07 6.81 -1.67
CA ARG A 73 -4.44 6.93 -2.17
C ARG A 73 -4.87 5.66 -2.85
N LEU A 74 -6.03 5.17 -2.46
CA LEU A 74 -6.70 4.08 -3.12
C LEU A 74 -7.56 4.60 -4.27
N TYR A 75 -7.43 3.94 -5.42
CA TYR A 75 -8.20 4.22 -6.61
C TYR A 75 -8.91 2.97 -7.11
N ASN A 76 -10.12 3.19 -7.62
CA ASN A 76 -10.92 2.19 -8.34
C ASN A 76 -11.09 0.86 -7.58
N LEU A 77 -11.19 0.90 -6.25
CA LEU A 77 -11.47 -0.29 -5.45
C LEU A 77 -12.84 -0.87 -5.86
N LYS A 78 -12.82 -2.06 -6.42
CA LYS A 78 -14.01 -2.88 -6.69
C LYS A 78 -13.84 -4.19 -5.96
N LEU A 79 -14.80 -4.51 -5.09
CA LEU A 79 -14.85 -5.79 -4.40
C LEU A 79 -15.73 -6.75 -5.19
N ASP A 80 -15.27 -7.97 -5.40
CA ASP A 80 -16.12 -9.04 -5.90
C ASP A 80 -16.99 -9.64 -4.79
N ILE A 81 -17.83 -10.62 -5.15
CA ILE A 81 -18.76 -11.27 -4.20
C ILE A 81 -18.04 -12.05 -3.08
N LEU A 82 -16.76 -12.37 -3.27
CA LEU A 82 -15.92 -13.08 -2.31
C LEU A 82 -15.08 -12.11 -1.46
N GLY A 83 -15.18 -10.79 -1.72
CA GLY A 83 -14.45 -9.75 -1.02
C GLY A 83 -13.07 -9.45 -1.58
N TYR A 84 -12.67 -10.03 -2.71
CA TYR A 84 -11.40 -9.72 -3.37
C TYR A 84 -11.48 -8.39 -4.11
N GLY A 85 -10.43 -7.58 -3.95
CA GLY A 85 -10.33 -6.26 -4.56
C GLY A 85 -9.63 -6.25 -5.91
N THR A 86 -10.15 -5.48 -6.85
CA THR A 86 -9.39 -4.86 -7.94
C THR A 86 -9.19 -3.37 -7.63
N GLY A 87 -8.03 -2.81 -7.92
CA GLY A 87 -7.77 -1.38 -7.76
C GLY A 87 -6.30 -1.05 -7.94
N TYR A 88 -5.90 0.16 -7.55
CA TYR A 88 -4.50 0.48 -7.37
C TYR A 88 -4.26 1.47 -6.24
N LEU A 89 -3.11 1.34 -5.60
CA LEU A 89 -2.57 2.31 -4.66
C LEU A 89 -1.61 3.24 -5.40
N LYS A 90 -1.69 4.53 -5.13
CA LYS A 90 -0.71 5.52 -5.56
C LYS A 90 -0.05 6.15 -4.35
N PHE A 91 1.28 6.12 -4.33
CA PHE A 91 2.12 6.70 -3.28
C PHE A 91 2.73 7.98 -3.79
N VAL A 92 2.56 9.08 -3.07
CA VAL A 92 3.05 10.42 -3.46
C VAL A 92 3.87 11.01 -2.32
N ASP A 93 5.05 11.53 -2.64
CA ASP A 93 5.81 12.38 -1.73
C ASP A 93 5.20 13.78 -1.77
N LEU A 94 4.45 14.17 -0.73
CA LEU A 94 3.80 15.47 -0.65
C LEU A 94 4.79 16.62 -0.49
N ARG A 95 6.04 16.35 -0.09
CA ARG A 95 7.09 17.38 0.01
C ARG A 95 7.55 17.85 -1.36
N THR A 96 7.44 16.99 -2.37
CA THR A 96 7.90 17.26 -3.74
C THR A 96 6.80 17.20 -4.79
N GLY A 97 5.63 16.65 -4.45
CA GLY A 97 4.52 16.38 -5.35
C GLY A 97 4.74 15.18 -6.28
N LYS A 98 5.85 14.45 -6.15
CA LYS A 98 6.20 13.36 -7.07
C LYS A 98 5.56 12.04 -6.66
N GLU A 99 5.10 11.28 -7.65
CA GLU A 99 4.68 9.90 -7.45
C GLU A 99 5.91 9.02 -7.17
N ILE A 100 5.89 8.32 -6.04
CA ILE A 100 6.95 7.42 -5.59
C ILE A 100 6.78 6.07 -6.28
N ALA A 101 5.58 5.51 -6.15
CA ALA A 101 5.25 4.18 -6.63
C ALA A 101 3.75 4.03 -6.85
N ARG A 102 3.38 2.99 -7.60
CA ARG A 102 2.01 2.54 -7.80
C ARG A 102 1.93 1.03 -7.66
N TYR A 103 1.01 0.57 -6.84
CA TYR A 103 0.72 -0.86 -6.70
C TYR A 103 -0.65 -1.15 -7.30
N SER A 104 -0.68 -1.76 -8.48
CA SER A 104 -1.93 -2.13 -9.16
C SER A 104 -2.26 -3.56 -8.86
N PHE A 105 -3.48 -3.85 -8.40
CA PHE A 105 -3.91 -5.20 -8.03
C PHE A 105 -5.24 -5.56 -8.69
N LYS A 106 -5.35 -6.80 -9.20
CA LYS A 106 -6.54 -7.29 -9.92
C LYS A 106 -7.42 -8.19 -9.06
N ILE A 107 -6.80 -9.04 -8.26
CA ILE A 107 -7.48 -9.92 -7.30
C ILE A 107 -6.55 -9.95 -6.09
N ALA A 108 -6.83 -9.11 -5.10
CA ALA A 108 -6.06 -9.08 -3.87
C ALA A 108 -6.99 -9.22 -2.66
N ASP A 109 -6.56 -10.04 -1.72
CA ASP A 109 -7.12 -10.03 -0.38
C ASP A 109 -6.87 -8.64 0.22
N PRO A 110 -7.87 -8.01 0.86
CA PRO A 110 -7.67 -6.77 1.59
C PRO A 110 -6.44 -6.76 2.52
N ASP A 111 -6.10 -7.87 3.16
CA ASP A 111 -4.94 -7.95 4.06
C ASP A 111 -3.61 -7.89 3.30
N ASP A 112 -3.54 -8.44 2.09
CA ASP A 112 -2.36 -8.31 1.23
C ASP A 112 -2.14 -6.86 0.77
N VAL A 113 -3.23 -6.15 0.46
CA VAL A 113 -3.17 -4.72 0.10
C VAL A 113 -2.71 -3.89 1.30
N GLN A 114 -3.22 -4.18 2.50
CA GLN A 114 -2.77 -3.54 3.75
C GLN A 114 -1.28 -3.74 3.95
N LYS A 115 -0.82 -5.00 3.89
CA LYS A 115 0.60 -5.35 4.02
C LYS A 115 1.46 -4.61 2.99
N LYS A 116 0.98 -4.49 1.75
CA LYS A 116 1.73 -3.78 0.71
C LYS A 116 1.90 -2.28 1.00
N ILE A 117 0.89 -1.64 1.62
CA ILE A 117 1.02 -0.24 2.07
C ILE A 117 2.15 -0.14 3.10
N ILE A 118 2.15 -1.02 4.10
CA ILE A 118 3.17 -1.03 5.15
C ILE A 118 4.56 -1.27 4.54
N ASP A 119 4.70 -2.28 3.68
CA ASP A 119 5.97 -2.62 3.03
C ASP A 119 6.55 -1.43 2.25
N VAL A 120 5.73 -0.76 1.44
CA VAL A 120 6.20 0.36 0.62
C VAL A 120 6.60 1.55 1.51
N LEU A 121 5.81 1.89 2.52
CA LEU A 121 6.12 3.00 3.42
C LEU A 121 7.38 2.75 4.23
N GLU A 122 7.54 1.54 4.77
CA GLU A 122 8.73 1.17 5.56
C GLU A 122 9.98 0.96 4.70
N SER A 123 9.83 0.83 3.38
CA SER A 123 10.96 0.81 2.45
C SER A 123 11.50 2.20 2.11
N LEU A 124 10.79 3.27 2.46
CA LEU A 124 11.23 4.63 2.17
C LEU A 124 12.47 4.97 2.99
N PRO A 125 13.46 5.69 2.42
CA PRO A 125 14.65 6.04 3.17
C PRO A 125 14.29 6.90 4.41
N GLY A 126 14.79 6.51 5.59
CA GLY A 126 14.51 7.21 6.85
C GLY A 126 13.15 6.90 7.49
N ALA A 127 12.40 5.93 6.96
CA ALA A 127 11.27 5.33 7.67
C ALA A 127 11.75 4.51 8.87
#